data_AF-A0A9D3WKR3-F1
#
_entry.id   AF-A0A9D3WKR3-F1
#
_cell.length_a   1.000
_cell.length_b   1.000
_cell.length_c   1.000
_cell.angle_alpha   90.00
_cell.angle_beta   90.00
_cell.angle_gamma   90.00
#
_symmetry.space_group_name_H-M   'P 1'
#
loop_
_entity.id
_entity.type
_entity.pdbx_description
1 polymer ?
#
loop_
_entity_poly.entity_id
_entity_poly.type
_entity_poly.pdbx_seq_one_letter_code
_entity_poly.pdbx_strand_id
1 'polypeptide(L)'
;MYHLELQPDEYLHEYYHIDIYKKAYSFPMQPINGPHDWEKTSIQPVLPPIERKMPERPKKNRRIAKDEPKKLKPGHLSEKGLLITCTQCGQPGHNK
;
A
#
# COMPACT_ATOMS: atom_id res chain seq x y z
N MET A 1 -32.46 0.58 -10.52
CA MET A 1 -32.74 0.96 -11.92
C MET A 1 -33.19 -0.25 -12.72
N TYR A 2 -32.31 -1.17 -13.14
CA TYR A 2 -32.76 -2.40 -13.83
C TYR A 2 -33.65 -3.32 -12.97
N HIS A 3 -33.40 -3.40 -11.65
CA HIS A 3 -34.25 -4.14 -10.70
C HIS A 3 -35.57 -3.44 -10.35
N LEU A 4 -35.82 -2.26 -10.93
CA LEU A 4 -37.07 -1.49 -10.79
C LEU A 4 -37.84 -1.44 -12.11
N GLU A 5 -37.46 -2.25 -13.11
CA GLU A 5 -38.03 -2.28 -14.47
C GLU A 5 -37.95 -0.94 -15.23
N LEU A 6 -37.18 0.02 -14.72
CA LEU A 6 -36.95 1.31 -15.36
C LEU A 6 -35.83 1.21 -16.41
N GLN A 7 -36.09 1.75 -17.60
CA GLN A 7 -35.08 1.89 -18.65
C GLN A 7 -34.12 3.03 -18.27
N PRO A 8 -32.83 2.77 -18.01
CA PRO A 8 -31.89 3.81 -17.58
C PRO A 8 -31.72 4.91 -18.61
N ASP A 9 -31.84 4.57 -19.89
CA ASP A 9 -31.76 5.50 -21.01
C ASP A 9 -32.82 6.61 -20.94
N GLU A 10 -33.96 6.43 -20.26
CA GLU A 10 -34.97 7.48 -20.08
C GLU A 10 -34.53 8.58 -19.07
N TYR A 11 -33.55 8.27 -18.23
CA TYR A 11 -33.03 9.18 -17.20
C TYR A 11 -31.66 9.77 -17.55
N LEU A 12 -31.06 9.30 -18.63
CA LEU A 12 -29.81 9.83 -19.15
C LEU A 12 -30.10 10.96 -20.13
N HIS A 13 -29.22 11.95 -20.16
CA HIS A 13 -29.29 12.97 -21.20
C HIS A 13 -28.96 12.34 -22.55
N GLU A 14 -29.64 12.76 -23.61
CA GLU A 14 -29.45 12.32 -25.01
C GLU A 14 -27.98 12.18 -25.44
N TYR A 15 -27.07 13.05 -24.98
CA TYR A 15 -25.63 12.99 -25.26
C TYR A 15 -24.95 11.68 -24.84
N TYR A 16 -25.50 10.95 -23.88
CA TYR A 16 -24.96 9.68 -23.40
C TYR A 16 -25.56 8.46 -24.12
N HIS A 17 -26.50 8.66 -25.06
CA HIS A 17 -27.09 7.55 -25.80
C HIS A 17 -26.12 6.96 -26.82
N ILE A 18 -26.25 5.66 -27.04
CA ILE A 18 -25.42 4.91 -27.98
C ILE A 18 -25.52 5.49 -29.40
N ASP A 19 -26.67 6.00 -29.80
CA ASP A 19 -26.86 6.57 -31.14
C ASP A 19 -26.05 7.87 -31.33
N ILE A 20 -25.99 8.72 -30.30
CA ILE A 20 -25.15 9.92 -30.31
C ILE A 20 -23.67 9.54 -30.29
N TYR A 21 -23.28 8.53 -29.50
CA TYR A 21 -21.92 7.99 -29.51
C TYR A 21 -21.53 7.49 -30.92
N LYS A 22 -22.37 6.65 -31.54
CA LYS A 22 -22.14 6.16 -32.91
C LYS A 22 -22.06 7.28 -33.92
N LYS A 23 -22.89 8.31 -33.79
CA LYS A 23 -22.85 9.50 -34.67
C LYS A 23 -21.55 10.28 -34.48
N ALA A 24 -21.09 10.48 -33.26
CA ALA A 24 -19.84 11.19 -32.96
C ALA A 24 -18.63 10.46 -33.56
N TYR A 25 -18.61 9.14 -33.48
CA TYR A 25 -17.53 8.29 -34.02
C TYR A 25 -17.83 7.72 -35.42
N SER A 26 -18.85 8.24 -36.12
CA SER A 26 -19.23 7.74 -37.45
C SER A 26 -18.17 8.06 -38.52
N PHE A 27 -17.38 9.10 -38.30
CA PHE A 27 -16.31 9.50 -39.19
C PHE A 27 -14.98 8.91 -38.72
N PRO A 28 -14.13 8.46 -39.65
CA PRO A 28 -12.80 7.99 -39.30
C PRO A 28 -11.99 9.17 -38.73
N MET A 29 -11.57 9.04 -37.47
CA MET A 29 -10.58 9.96 -36.92
C MET A 29 -9.26 9.72 -37.63
N GLN A 30 -8.68 10.78 -38.18
CA GLN A 30 -7.33 10.69 -38.72
C GLN A 30 -6.38 10.31 -37.59
N PRO A 31 -5.44 9.37 -37.83
CA PRO A 31 -4.46 9.05 -36.81
C PRO A 31 -3.66 10.30 -36.46
N ILE A 32 -3.43 10.50 -35.18
CA ILE A 32 -2.48 11.51 -34.73
C ILE A 32 -1.10 11.01 -35.13
N ASN A 33 -0.33 11.86 -35.80
CA ASN A 33 1.06 11.63 -36.16
C ASN A 33 1.85 11.09 -34.96
N GLY A 34 2.82 10.22 -35.21
CA GLY A 34 3.63 9.65 -34.13
C GLY A 34 4.62 10.66 -33.56
N PRO A 35 5.26 10.37 -32.40
CA PRO A 35 6.31 11.21 -31.85
C PRO A 35 7.49 11.47 -32.81
N HIS A 36 7.66 10.63 -33.83
CA HIS A 36 8.68 10.80 -34.87
C HIS A 36 8.39 11.99 -35.80
N ASP A 37 7.11 12.26 -36.05
CA ASP A 37 6.62 13.30 -36.96
C ASP A 37 6.31 14.62 -36.23
N TRP A 38 6.39 14.63 -34.89
CA TRP A 38 6.15 15.84 -34.10
C TRP A 38 7.31 16.81 -34.24
N GLU A 39 7.00 18.10 -34.36
CA GLU A 39 8.01 19.15 -34.36
C GLU A 39 8.81 19.10 -33.06
N LYS A 40 10.14 19.10 -33.18
CA LYS A 40 11.02 19.17 -32.02
C LYS A 40 10.99 20.59 -31.47
N THR A 41 10.33 20.77 -30.33
CA THR A 41 10.33 22.05 -29.64
C THR A 41 11.65 22.30 -28.93
N SER A 42 12.12 23.55 -28.91
CA SER A 42 13.29 23.98 -28.11
C SER A 42 12.99 24.11 -26.62
N ILE A 43 11.78 23.73 -26.19
CA ILE A 43 11.36 23.77 -24.79
C ILE A 43 12.10 22.67 -24.03
N GLN A 44 12.69 23.02 -22.89
CA GLN A 44 13.32 22.02 -22.04
C GLN A 44 12.28 21.03 -21.51
N PRO A 45 12.59 19.72 -21.49
CA PRO A 45 11.69 18.73 -20.94
C PRO A 45 11.42 19.02 -19.47
N VAL A 46 10.17 18.82 -19.06
CA VAL A 46 9.80 18.88 -17.64
C VAL A 46 10.52 17.74 -16.92
N LEU A 47 11.32 18.08 -15.92
CA LEU A 47 11.97 17.08 -15.08
C LEU A 47 10.91 16.28 -14.32
N PRO A 48 11.14 14.97 -14.09
CA PRO A 48 10.24 14.19 -13.25
C PRO A 48 10.14 14.84 -11.86
N PRO A 49 9.00 14.68 -11.17
CA PRO A 49 8.91 15.05 -9.77
C PRO A 49 10.05 14.40 -8.98
N ILE A 50 10.65 15.15 -8.06
CA ILE A 50 11.67 14.61 -7.16
C ILE A 50 11.02 13.48 -6.35
N GLU A 51 11.56 12.27 -6.48
CA GLU A 51 11.14 11.12 -5.70
C GLU A 51 11.31 11.43 -4.20
N ARG A 52 10.20 11.45 -3.47
CA ARG A 52 10.21 11.61 -2.01
C ARG A 52 9.99 10.25 -1.38
N LYS A 53 10.91 9.83 -0.51
CA LYS A 53 10.67 8.69 0.37
C LYS A 53 9.52 9.04 1.31
N MET A 54 8.36 8.43 1.11
CA MET A 54 7.23 8.60 2.02
C MET A 54 7.60 8.07 3.41
N PRO A 55 7.16 8.74 4.49
CA PRO A 55 7.31 8.17 5.83
C PRO A 55 6.62 6.81 5.88
N GLU A 56 7.34 5.81 6.36
CA GLU A 56 6.77 4.49 6.58
C GLU A 56 5.66 4.57 7.64
N ARG A 57 4.69 3.66 7.54
CA ARG A 57 3.67 3.51 8.58
C ARG A 57 4.36 3.25 9.93
N PRO A 58 4.09 4.05 10.97
CA PRO A 58 4.63 3.79 12.30
C PRO A 58 4.27 2.36 12.73
N LYS A 59 5.27 1.60 13.17
CA LYS A 59 5.03 0.25 13.70
C LYS A 59 4.11 0.37 14.92
N LYS A 60 3.00 -0.36 14.91
CA LYS A 60 2.12 -0.44 16.07
C LYS A 60 2.86 -1.21 17.17
N ASN A 61 3.32 -0.52 18.20
CA ASN A 61 3.84 -1.16 19.40
C ASN A 61 2.69 -1.91 20.09
N ARG A 62 2.64 -3.23 19.95
CA ARG A 62 1.71 -4.08 20.68
C ARG A 62 2.09 -4.04 22.16
N ARG A 63 1.12 -3.79 23.06
CA ARG A 63 1.30 -4.03 24.49
C ARG A 63 1.45 -5.54 24.71
N ILE A 64 2.59 -5.97 25.24
CA ILE A 64 2.86 -7.36 25.61
C ILE A 64 2.12 -7.63 26.92
N ALA A 65 1.25 -8.66 26.95
CA ALA A 65 0.57 -9.07 28.19
C ALA A 65 1.57 -9.63 29.21
N LYS A 66 1.23 -9.63 30.51
CA LYS A 66 2.14 -10.10 31.58
C LYS A 66 2.65 -11.54 31.36
N ASP A 67 1.82 -12.37 30.74
CA ASP A 67 2.09 -13.79 30.50
C ASP A 67 2.61 -14.08 29.09
N GLU A 68 2.78 -13.07 28.23
CA GLU A 68 3.38 -13.28 26.91
C GLU A 68 4.89 -13.60 27.07
N PRO A 69 5.40 -14.67 26.43
CA PRO A 69 6.82 -14.98 26.46
C PRO A 69 7.61 -13.86 25.78
N LYS A 70 8.47 -13.16 26.54
CA LYS A 70 9.41 -12.20 25.97
C LYS A 70 10.33 -12.96 25.01
N LYS A 71 10.46 -12.48 23.78
CA LYS A 71 11.48 -13.00 22.85
C LYS A 71 12.85 -12.81 23.51
N LEU A 72 13.47 -13.93 23.88
CA LEU A 72 14.85 -13.92 24.36
C LEU A 72 15.77 -13.57 23.19
N LYS A 73 16.87 -12.87 23.49
CA LYS A 73 17.93 -12.68 22.50
C LYS A 73 18.51 -14.05 22.14
N PRO A 74 18.91 -14.28 20.88
CA PRO A 74 19.61 -15.51 20.50
C PRO A 74 20.78 -15.77 21.45
N GLY A 75 20.87 -16.98 22.01
CA GLY A 75 21.92 -17.36 22.97
C GLY A 75 21.59 -17.11 24.45
N HIS A 76 20.44 -16.53 24.78
CA HIS A 76 20.01 -16.37 26.17
C HIS A 76 18.87 -17.34 26.52
N LEU A 77 18.98 -17.98 27.70
CA LEU A 77 17.93 -18.79 28.30
C LEU A 77 17.05 -17.95 29.24
N SER A 78 15.80 -18.35 29.43
CA SER A 78 14.90 -17.71 30.39
C SER A 78 15.34 -18.06 31.82
N GLU A 79 15.53 -17.06 32.66
CA GLU A 79 15.81 -17.24 34.10
C GLU A 79 14.57 -17.68 34.89
N LYS A 80 13.36 -17.58 34.31
CA LYS A 80 12.12 -18.00 34.98
C LYS A 80 12.15 -19.51 35.25
N GLY A 81 12.10 -19.89 36.52
CA GLY A 81 12.04 -21.28 36.98
C GLY A 81 13.41 -21.94 37.21
N LEU A 82 14.52 -21.22 37.01
CA LEU A 82 15.85 -21.76 37.28
C LEU A 82 16.22 -21.54 38.76
N LEU A 83 16.55 -22.63 39.46
CA LEU A 83 17.08 -22.57 40.82
C LEU A 83 18.57 -22.17 40.75
N ILE A 84 18.86 -20.91 41.08
CA ILE A 84 20.24 -20.41 41.06
C ILE A 84 20.97 -20.89 42.32
N THR A 85 22.16 -21.45 42.15
CA THR A 85 23.05 -21.91 43.23
C THR A 85 24.26 -21.00 43.37
N CYS A 86 24.67 -20.75 44.62
CA CYS A 86 25.81 -19.89 44.92
C CYS A 86 27.12 -20.62 44.63
N THR A 87 28.05 -19.96 43.93
CA THR A 87 29.35 -20.54 43.58
C THR A 87 30.29 -20.68 44.77
N GLN A 88 30.09 -19.92 45.85
CA GLN A 88 30.95 -19.95 47.04
C GLN A 88 30.44 -20.95 48.08
N CYS A 89 29.13 -20.98 48.35
CA CYS A 89 28.57 -21.81 49.40
C CYS A 89 27.74 -23.02 48.90
N GLY A 90 27.49 -23.13 47.60
CA GLY A 90 26.71 -24.22 46.98
C GLY A 90 25.21 -24.19 47.31
N GLN A 91 24.75 -23.28 48.16
CA GLN A 91 23.35 -23.20 48.57
C GLN A 91 22.50 -22.54 47.48
N PRO A 92 21.23 -22.97 47.31
CA PRO A 92 20.31 -22.34 46.38
C PRO A 92 19.81 -20.99 46.90
N GLY A 93 19.39 -20.11 45.98
CA GLY A 93 18.70 -18.86 46.30
C GLY A 93 19.53 -17.57 46.17
N HIS A 94 20.82 -17.66 45.86
CA HIS A 94 21.66 -16.49 45.59
C HIS A 94 22.83 -16.84 44.65
N ASN A 95 23.41 -15.82 44.02
CA ASN A 95 24.56 -15.94 43.13
C ASN A 95 25.71 -15.07 43.66
N LYS A 96 26.75 -15.73 44.19
CA LYS A 96 27.91 -15.25 44.96
C LYS A 96 27.76 -15.19 46.47
#